data_AF-A0A7X8SJB5-F1
#
_entry.id   AF-A0A7X8SJB5-F1
#
_cell.length_a   1.000
_cell.length_b   1.000
_cell.length_c   1.000
_cell.angle_alpha   90.00
_cell.angle_beta   90.00
_cell.angle_gamma   90.00
#
_symmetry.space_group_name_H-M   'P 1'
#
loop_
_entity.id
_entity.type
_entity.pdbx_description
1 polymer ?
#
loop_
_entity_poly.entity_id
_entity_poly.type
_entity_poly.pdbx_seq_one_letter_code
_entity_poly.pdbx_strand_id
1 'polypeptide(L)'
;MHLKVSITTLFLFVFCYVNGQNNDRKPMGTPEEMATETLGKIEEEVELTNDQRKGVYDIHVAFFTDAQEAMKQRDKEKMEELETVRNERVKELLGKKLYRKYITVMESSKPQRPSGGRPGGRGGMRGGPGM
;
A
#
# COMPACT_ATOMS: atom_id res chain seq x y z
N MET A 1 -2.85 -49.47 -27.01
CA MET A 1 -1.50 -49.31 -26.42
C MET A 1 -0.94 -47.98 -26.87
N HIS A 2 -0.61 -47.12 -25.90
CA HIS A 2 0.40 -46.03 -25.85
C HIS A 2 0.75 -45.22 -27.12
N LEU A 3 1.10 -43.93 -27.11
CA LEU A 3 1.13 -42.77 -26.21
C LEU A 3 2.04 -41.76 -26.98
N LYS A 4 1.81 -40.45 -26.81
CA LYS A 4 2.77 -39.33 -27.06
C LYS A 4 2.96 -38.85 -28.51
N VAL A 5 2.13 -37.88 -28.92
CA VAL A 5 2.60 -36.81 -29.81
C VAL A 5 2.91 -35.60 -28.92
N SER A 6 4.19 -35.27 -28.84
CA SER A 6 4.78 -34.19 -28.05
C SER A 6 4.30 -32.83 -28.56
N ILE A 7 3.42 -32.16 -27.80
CA ILE A 7 3.06 -30.75 -28.02
C ILE A 7 4.13 -29.92 -27.31
N THR A 8 5.23 -29.67 -28.02
CA THR A 8 6.26 -28.71 -27.60
C THR A 8 6.26 -27.56 -28.60
N THR A 9 6.07 -26.36 -28.07
CA THR A 9 6.44 -25.05 -28.65
C THR A 9 5.52 -24.43 -29.70
N LEU A 10 4.57 -23.62 -29.25
CA LEU A 10 4.41 -22.26 -29.81
C LEU A 10 3.72 -21.35 -28.78
N PHE A 11 4.55 -20.76 -27.92
CA PHE A 11 4.17 -19.70 -27.00
C PHE A 11 4.01 -18.41 -27.81
N LEU A 12 2.82 -18.16 -28.34
CA LEU A 12 2.50 -16.92 -29.06
C LEU A 12 1.61 -16.06 -28.17
N PHE A 13 2.24 -15.53 -27.12
CA PHE A 13 1.73 -14.48 -26.27
C PHE A 13 1.73 -13.17 -27.06
N VAL A 14 0.63 -12.88 -27.78
CA VAL A 14 0.32 -11.53 -28.25
C VAL A 14 -1.07 -11.20 -27.75
N PHE A 15 -1.15 -10.91 -26.46
CA PHE A 15 -2.21 -10.07 -25.93
C PHE A 15 -1.55 -8.75 -25.55
N CYS A 16 -1.37 -7.89 -26.54
CA CYS A 16 -1.12 -6.47 -26.32
C CYS A 16 -2.39 -5.88 -25.70
N TYR A 17 -2.56 -6.07 -24.39
CA TYR A 17 -3.51 -5.28 -23.62
C TYR A 17 -3.00 -3.84 -23.62
N VAL A 18 -3.68 -3.05 -24.42
CA VAL A 18 -3.77 -1.60 -24.39
C VAL A 18 -3.79 -1.12 -22.93
N ASN A 19 -2.69 -0.55 -22.46
CA ASN A 19 -2.73 0.31 -21.28
C ASN A 19 -2.96 1.74 -21.77
N GLY A 20 -4.23 2.09 -21.92
CA GLY A 20 -4.64 3.48 -22.05
C GLY A 20 -4.18 4.25 -20.81
N GLN A 21 -3.45 5.34 -21.03
CA GLN A 21 -3.04 6.30 -20.02
C GLN A 21 -4.26 7.06 -19.48
N ASN A 22 -5.03 6.41 -18.60
CA ASN A 22 -5.97 7.13 -17.76
C ASN A 22 -5.22 7.62 -16.53
N ASN A 23 -4.91 8.91 -16.54
CA ASN A 23 -4.38 9.65 -15.40
C ASN A 23 -5.48 9.92 -14.35
N ASP A 24 -6.37 8.95 -14.16
CA ASP A 24 -7.36 8.94 -13.11
C ASP A 24 -6.60 8.67 -11.82
N ARG A 25 -6.48 9.68 -10.96
CA ARG A 25 -5.99 9.49 -9.59
C ARG A 25 -6.86 8.41 -8.99
N LYS A 26 -6.33 7.18 -8.88
CA LYS A 26 -7.05 6.03 -8.31
C LYS A 26 -7.68 6.53 -7.00
N PRO A 27 -9.01 6.45 -6.84
CA PRO A 27 -9.66 6.90 -5.62
C PRO A 27 -8.99 6.18 -4.45
N MET A 28 -8.76 6.91 -3.37
CA MET A 28 -8.27 6.32 -2.13
C MET A 28 -9.29 5.25 -1.74
N GLY A 29 -8.85 4.00 -1.64
CA GLY A 29 -9.74 2.87 -1.34
C GLY A 29 -10.45 3.06 0.00
N THR A 30 -11.48 2.27 0.26
CA THR A 30 -12.14 2.32 1.59
C THR A 30 -11.17 1.85 2.68
N PRO A 31 -11.39 2.22 3.96
CA PRO A 31 -10.57 1.70 5.06
C PRO A 31 -10.46 0.18 5.08
N GLU A 32 -11.54 -0.52 4.74
CA GLU A 32 -11.63 -1.99 4.67
C GLU A 32 -10.79 -2.55 3.51
N GLU A 33 -10.83 -1.93 2.34
CA GLU A 33 -10.02 -2.34 1.19
C GLU A 33 -8.52 -2.16 1.50
N MET A 34 -8.15 -1.02 2.09
CA MET A 34 -6.76 -0.75 2.47
C MET A 34 -6.28 -1.69 3.58
N ALA A 35 -7.13 -2.00 4.56
CA ALA A 35 -6.83 -2.98 5.60
C ALA A 35 -6.64 -4.39 5.02
N THR A 36 -7.48 -4.78 4.06
CA THR A 36 -7.39 -6.07 3.36
C THR A 36 -6.08 -6.17 2.56
N GLU A 37 -5.72 -5.13 1.79
CA GLU A 37 -4.47 -5.10 1.04
C GLU A 37 -3.25 -5.18 1.98
N THR A 38 -3.29 -4.44 3.09
CA THR A 38 -2.21 -4.44 4.09
C THR A 38 -2.08 -5.80 4.75
N LEU A 39 -3.20 -6.44 5.12
CA LEU A 39 -3.20 -7.77 5.70
C LEU A 39 -2.63 -8.80 4.72
N GLY A 40 -2.98 -8.72 3.43
CA GLY A 40 -2.42 -9.58 2.39
C GLY A 40 -0.88 -9.52 2.36
N LYS A 41 -0.30 -8.31 2.38
CA LYS A 41 1.16 -8.11 2.42
C LYS A 41 1.80 -8.67 3.70
N ILE A 42 1.12 -8.56 4.83
CA ILE A 42 1.60 -9.10 6.11
C ILE A 42 1.62 -10.63 6.06
N GLU A 43 0.57 -11.24 5.50
CA GLU A 43 0.43 -12.69 5.41
C GLU A 43 1.43 -13.35 4.45
N GLU A 44 2.01 -12.61 3.51
CA GLU A 44 3.10 -13.11 2.65
C GLU A 44 4.36 -13.46 3.45
N GLU A 45 4.62 -12.77 4.57
CA GLU A 45 5.88 -12.86 5.34
C GLU A 45 5.67 -13.31 6.81
N VAL A 46 4.44 -13.22 7.29
CA VAL A 46 4.04 -13.46 8.68
C VAL A 46 2.86 -14.43 8.72
N GLU A 47 3.11 -15.64 9.22
CA GLU A 47 2.04 -16.58 9.53
C GLU A 47 1.26 -16.10 10.76
N LEU A 48 -0.02 -15.78 10.56
CA LEU A 48 -0.95 -15.33 11.60
C LEU A 48 -1.99 -16.41 11.88
N THR A 49 -2.40 -16.56 13.14
CA THR A 49 -3.62 -17.33 13.48
C THR A 49 -4.86 -16.60 12.99
N ASN A 50 -6.01 -17.28 12.94
CA ASN A 50 -7.28 -16.64 12.55
C ASN A 50 -7.65 -15.46 13.45
N ASP A 51 -7.42 -15.59 14.76
CA ASP A 51 -7.71 -14.52 15.72
C ASP A 51 -6.75 -13.34 15.55
N GLN A 52 -5.46 -13.61 15.30
CA GLN A 52 -4.46 -12.58 15.03
C GLN A 52 -4.75 -11.87 13.70
N ARG A 53 -5.11 -12.62 12.66
CA ARG A 53 -5.53 -12.10 11.36
C ARG A 53 -6.68 -11.12 11.51
N LYS A 54 -7.75 -11.53 12.20
CA LYS A 54 -8.91 -10.68 12.47
C LYS A 54 -8.52 -9.44 13.27
N GLY A 55 -7.73 -9.60 14.34
CA GLY A 55 -7.29 -8.46 15.15
C GLY A 55 -6.42 -7.47 14.37
N VAL A 56 -5.50 -7.95 13.53
CA VAL A 56 -4.67 -7.08 12.67
C VAL A 56 -5.54 -6.34 11.66
N TYR A 57 -6.51 -7.02 11.05
CA TYR A 57 -7.49 -6.38 10.16
C TYR A 57 -8.26 -5.26 10.87
N ASP A 58 -8.89 -5.55 12.01
CA ASP A 58 -9.69 -4.60 12.77
C ASP A 58 -8.86 -3.37 13.19
N ILE A 59 -7.61 -3.58 13.62
CA ILE A 59 -6.67 -2.50 13.97
C ILE A 59 -6.38 -1.61 12.75
N HIS A 60 -6.20 -2.19 11.56
CA HIS A 60 -5.91 -1.41 10.35
C HIS A 60 -7.15 -0.69 9.82
N VAL A 61 -8.35 -1.28 9.90
CA VAL A 61 -9.60 -0.58 9.55
C VAL A 61 -9.78 0.67 10.41
N ALA A 62 -9.59 0.54 11.73
CA ALA A 62 -9.66 1.68 12.64
C ALA A 62 -8.61 2.75 12.29
N PHE A 63 -7.34 2.33 12.12
CA PHE A 63 -6.26 3.23 11.72
C PHE A 63 -6.58 3.99 10.42
N PHE A 64 -7.06 3.29 9.38
CA PHE A 64 -7.32 3.93 8.10
C PHE A 64 -8.53 4.85 8.13
N THR A 65 -9.54 4.54 8.93
CA THR A 65 -10.69 5.43 9.17
C THR A 65 -10.21 6.76 9.73
N ASP A 66 -9.43 6.74 10.82
CA ASP A 66 -8.93 7.95 11.47
C ASP A 66 -7.87 8.67 10.63
N ALA A 67 -7.02 7.91 9.94
CA ALA A 67 -5.98 8.44 9.07
C ALA A 67 -6.57 9.22 7.88
N GLN A 68 -7.70 8.79 7.33
CA GLN A 68 -8.38 9.53 6.27
C GLN A 68 -8.82 10.93 6.76
N GLU A 69 -9.27 11.06 8.00
CA GLU A 69 -9.63 12.35 8.58
C GLU A 69 -8.41 13.23 8.81
N ALA A 70 -7.35 12.68 9.41
CA ALA A 70 -6.09 13.40 9.63
C ALA A 70 -5.47 13.88 8.30
N MET A 71 -5.52 13.05 7.25
CA MET A 71 -5.05 13.43 5.91
C MET A 71 -5.87 14.55 5.28
N LYS A 72 -7.20 14.55 5.45
CA LYS A 72 -8.07 15.66 4.99
C LYS A 72 -7.68 16.97 5.67
N GLN A 73 -7.35 16.92 6.95
CA GLN A 73 -6.91 18.08 7.74
C GLN A 73 -5.44 18.43 7.54
N ARG A 74 -4.67 17.57 6.83
CA ARG A 74 -3.21 17.66 6.68
C ARG A 74 -2.48 17.67 8.03
N ASP A 75 -3.07 17.03 9.02
CA ASP A 75 -2.53 16.95 10.37
C ASP A 75 -1.50 15.82 10.42
N LYS A 76 -0.23 16.21 10.37
CA LYS A 76 0.90 15.27 10.41
C LYS A 76 1.13 14.70 11.80
N GLU A 77 0.92 15.52 12.84
CA GLU A 77 1.11 15.10 14.22
C GLU A 77 0.08 14.04 14.58
N LYS A 78 -1.17 14.24 14.15
CA LYS A 78 -2.22 13.23 14.33
C LYS A 78 -1.92 11.94 13.59
N MET A 79 -1.37 12.01 12.38
CA MET A 79 -0.94 10.81 11.65
C MET A 79 0.15 10.04 12.38
N GLU A 80 1.15 10.72 12.95
CA GLU A 80 2.23 10.08 13.72
C GLU A 80 1.71 9.44 15.02
N GLU A 81 0.78 10.10 15.70
CA GLU A 81 0.09 9.54 16.87
C GLU A 81 -0.67 8.26 16.49
N LEU A 82 -1.47 8.30 15.42
CA LEU A 82 -2.23 7.15 14.93
C LEU A 82 -1.32 5.98 14.52
N GLU A 83 -0.18 6.26 13.87
CA GLU A 83 0.81 5.23 13.54
C GLU A 83 1.38 4.58 14.81
N THR A 84 1.65 5.37 15.85
CA THR A 84 2.17 4.89 17.15
C THR A 84 1.14 4.01 17.84
N VAL A 85 -0.11 4.46 17.95
CA VAL A 85 -1.19 3.69 18.58
C VAL A 85 -1.45 2.38 17.84
N ARG A 86 -1.48 2.41 16.50
CA ARG A 86 -1.60 1.20 15.68
C ARG A 86 -0.47 0.22 16.01
N ASN A 87 0.77 0.71 16.00
CA ASN A 87 1.96 -0.10 16.23
C ASN A 87 1.96 -0.75 17.62
N GLU A 88 1.53 -0.04 18.66
CA GLU A 88 1.41 -0.59 20.02
C GLU A 88 0.35 -1.69 20.10
N ARG A 89 -0.83 -1.47 19.52
CA ARG A 89 -1.92 -2.47 19.50
C ARG A 89 -1.51 -3.73 18.74
N VAL A 90 -0.84 -3.58 17.59
CA VAL A 90 -0.34 -4.74 16.82
C VAL A 90 0.74 -5.47 17.62
N LYS A 91 1.63 -4.75 18.33
CA LYS A 91 2.66 -5.37 19.17
C LYS A 91 2.07 -6.18 20.31
N GLU A 92 1.02 -5.67 20.95
CA GLU A 92 0.29 -6.38 22.01
C GLU A 92 -0.36 -7.66 21.46
N LEU A 93 -1.03 -7.57 20.31
CA LEU A 93 -1.71 -8.70 19.67
C LEU A 93 -0.75 -9.80 19.17
N LEU A 94 0.36 -9.41 18.53
CA LEU A 94 1.27 -10.34 17.86
C LEU A 94 2.43 -10.80 18.75
N GLY A 95 2.72 -10.06 19.82
CA GLY A 95 3.91 -10.26 20.64
C GLY A 95 5.22 -9.91 19.91
N LYS A 96 6.32 -9.89 20.66
CA LYS A 96 7.60 -9.31 20.22
C LYS A 96 8.18 -9.94 18.94
N LYS A 97 8.03 -11.25 18.74
CA LYS A 97 8.65 -11.98 17.61
C LYS A 97 7.95 -11.65 16.29
N LEU A 98 6.62 -11.80 16.24
CA LEU A 98 5.83 -11.54 15.04
C LEU A 98 5.75 -10.04 14.74
N TYR A 99 5.69 -9.20 15.77
CA TYR A 99 5.71 -7.75 15.62
C TYR A 99 6.94 -7.23 14.86
N ARG A 100 8.13 -7.82 15.08
CA ARG A 100 9.33 -7.42 14.34
C ARG A 100 9.18 -7.65 12.84
N LYS A 101 8.63 -8.81 12.44
CA LYS A 101 8.37 -9.10 11.03
C LYS A 101 7.31 -8.16 10.45
N TYR A 102 6.24 -7.90 11.21
CA TYR A 102 5.22 -6.93 10.84
C TYR A 102 5.83 -5.56 10.53
N ILE A 103 6.70 -5.01 11.39
CA ILE A 103 7.35 -3.72 11.14
C ILE A 103 8.20 -3.75 9.88
N THR A 104 8.96 -4.82 9.64
CA THR A 104 9.75 -4.97 8.41
C THR A 104 8.87 -4.92 7.15
N VAL A 105 7.71 -5.57 7.15
CA VAL A 105 6.74 -5.50 6.03
C VAL A 105 6.19 -4.09 5.85
N MET A 106 5.86 -3.41 6.96
CA MET A 106 5.33 -2.05 6.90
C MET A 106 6.37 -1.05 6.39
N GLU A 107 7.63 -1.20 6.76
CA GLU A 107 8.74 -0.34 6.31
C GLU A 107 9.08 -0.57 4.84
N SER A 108 9.12 -1.83 4.38
CA SER A 108 9.37 -2.16 2.97
C SER A 108 8.26 -1.67 2.05
N SER A 109 7.03 -1.60 2.57
CA SER A 109 5.85 -1.12 1.84
C SER A 109 5.75 0.40 1.78
N LYS A 110 6.55 1.16 2.55
CA LYS A 110 6.54 2.63 2.45
C LYS A 110 7.12 3.02 1.08
N PRO A 111 6.44 3.88 0.30
CA PRO A 111 6.99 4.35 -0.96
C PRO A 111 8.33 5.05 -0.68
N GLN A 112 9.41 4.53 -1.27
CA GLN A 112 10.71 5.19 -1.23
C GLN A 112 10.52 6.59 -1.81
N ARG A 113 10.57 7.61 -0.94
CA ARG A 113 10.66 8.98 -1.41
C ARG A 113 11.96 9.04 -2.20
N PRO A 114 11.96 9.36 -3.50
CA PRO A 114 13.21 9.50 -4.23
C PRO A 114 14.07 10.52 -3.47
N SER A 115 15.18 10.04 -2.92
CA SER A 115 16.21 10.86 -2.31
C SER A 115 16.89 11.61 -3.46
N GLY A 116 16.27 12.70 -3.89
CA GLY A 116 16.66 13.43 -5.10
C GLY A 116 15.63 14.50 -5.37
N GLY A 117 16.02 15.76 -5.13
CA GLY A 117 15.13 16.91 -5.11
C GLY A 117 14.20 17.03 -6.32
N ARG A 118 12.96 17.44 -6.06
CA ARG A 118 12.21 18.24 -7.03
C ARG A 118 12.78 19.67 -6.97
N PRO A 119 13.40 20.21 -8.03
CA PRO A 119 13.35 21.65 -8.22
C PRO A 119 11.87 22.03 -8.38
N GLY A 120 11.47 23.17 -7.80
CA GLY A 120 10.11 23.70 -7.89
C GLY A 120 9.52 23.61 -9.30
N GLY A 121 8.22 23.44 -9.45
CA GLY A 121 7.32 24.43 -8.91
C GLY A 121 7.54 25.81 -9.55
N ARG A 122 7.93 25.89 -10.84
CA ARG A 122 7.86 27.12 -11.62
C ARG A 122 7.45 26.82 -13.07
N GLY A 123 6.15 26.82 -13.30
CA GLY A 123 5.55 26.75 -14.63
C GLY A 123 4.16 27.39 -14.68
N GLY A 124 3.84 28.26 -13.72
CA GLY A 124 2.73 29.20 -13.82
C GLY A 124 3.26 30.55 -14.28
N MET A 125 3.35 30.76 -15.59
CA MET A 125 3.43 32.10 -16.17
C MET A 125 2.10 32.39 -16.86
N ARG A 126 1.15 32.81 -16.03
CA ARG A 126 0.05 33.67 -16.43
C ARG A 126 0.61 35.09 -16.50
N GLY A 127 0.51 35.74 -17.67
CA GLY A 127 0.67 37.19 -17.82
C GLY A 127 1.88 37.62 -18.65
N GLY A 128 1.63 38.29 -19.78
CA GLY A 128 2.62 39.09 -20.52
C GLY A 128 3.13 40.27 -19.70
N PRO A 129 4.19 40.95 -20.18
CA PRO A 129 3.96 42.21 -20.88
C PRO A 129 4.90 42.48 -22.08
N GLY A 130 4.36 43.20 -23.07
CA GLY A 130 5.07 44.17 -23.94
C GLY A 130 6.31 43.74 -24.72
N MET A 131 6.15 43.57 -26.04
CA MET A 131 6.76 44.42 -27.08
C MET A 131 5.88 44.39 -28.33
#